data_AF-A0A352MVR9-F1
#
_entry.id   AF-A0A352MVR9-F1
#
_cell.length_a   1.000
_cell.length_b   1.000
_cell.length_c   1.000
_cell.angle_alpha   90.00
_cell.angle_beta   90.00
_cell.angle_gamma   90.00
#
_symmetry.space_group_name_H-M   'P 1'
#
loop_
_entity.id
_entity.type
_entity.pdbx_description
1 polymer ?
#
loop_
_entity_poly.entity_id
_entity_poly.type
_entity_poly.pdbx_seq_one_letter_code
_entity_poly.pdbx_strand_id
1 'polypeptide(L)'
;MLRPSTYSPTITTILERRYIEKEQKKLKPTDLGKIVNKLLTENFTDIVNVEFTAQIEDEFDQIAEGKVQWKKIIKDFYDPFAIVLEKAEKDLEHVEIKDEVSDVPCDKCGRMMVIKYGRYGKFLACPRISRM
;
A
#
# COMPACT_ATOMS: atom_id res chain seq x y z
N MET A 1 8.42 8.79 -14.27
CA MET A 1 9.76 8.22 -14.00
C MET A 1 10.22 8.79 -12.66
N LEU A 2 10.56 7.97 -11.66
CA LEU A 2 10.92 8.50 -10.33
C LEU A 2 12.24 9.28 -10.40
N ARG A 3 12.36 10.39 -9.68
CA ARG A 3 13.61 11.15 -9.57
C ARG A 3 14.67 10.33 -8.80
N PRO A 4 15.97 10.47 -9.11
CA PRO A 4 17.05 9.76 -8.41
C PRO A 4 16.99 9.88 -6.87
N SER A 5 16.46 11.01 -6.37
CA SER A 5 16.29 11.30 -4.95
C SER A 5 15.18 10.49 -4.26
N THR A 6 14.24 9.88 -5.00
CA THR A 6 13.06 9.21 -4.43
C THR A 6 13.13 7.68 -4.48
N TYR A 7 14.01 7.07 -5.28
CA TYR A 7 14.11 5.61 -5.37
C TYR A 7 14.40 4.91 -4.03
N SER A 8 15.46 5.31 -3.34
CA SER A 8 15.88 4.66 -2.10
C SER A 8 14.87 4.88 -0.95
N PRO A 9 14.35 6.12 -0.72
CA PRO A 9 13.30 6.35 0.27
C PRO A 9 12.00 5.59 -0.01
N THR A 10 11.58 5.49 -1.27
CA THR A 10 10.36 4.76 -1.63
C THR A 10 10.51 3.27 -1.32
N ILE A 11 11.61 2.63 -1.73
CA ILE A 11 11.88 1.21 -1.45
C ILE A 11 11.91 0.94 0.06
N THR A 12 12.54 1.85 0.81
CA THR A 12 12.61 1.75 2.28
C THR A 12 11.22 1.82 2.90
N THR A 13 10.40 2.78 2.45
CA THR A 13 9.04 2.98 2.97
C THR A 13 8.14 1.78 2.73
N ILE A 14 8.18 1.19 1.53
CA ILE A 14 7.32 0.03 1.20
C ILE A 14 7.81 -1.27 1.87
N LEU A 15 9.10 -1.38 2.21
CA LEU A 15 9.63 -2.43 3.08
C LEU A 15 9.18 -2.24 4.54
N GLU A 16 9.31 -1.03 5.08
CA GLU A 16 8.89 -0.70 6.46
C GLU A 16 7.38 -0.89 6.67
N ARG A 17 6.57 -0.48 5.70
CA ARG A 17 5.12 -0.71 5.67
C ARG A 17 4.72 -2.14 5.32
N ARG A 18 5.70 -3.02 5.06
CA ARG A 18 5.52 -4.46 4.82
C ARG A 18 4.65 -4.79 3.61
N TYR A 19 4.63 -3.94 2.60
CA TYR A 19 4.02 -4.25 1.31
C TYR A 19 4.89 -5.18 0.47
N ILE A 20 6.21 -5.14 0.71
CA ILE A 20 7.17 -6.06 0.10
C ILE A 20 8.12 -6.61 1.17
N GLU A 21 8.72 -7.75 0.88
CA GLU A 21 9.78 -8.38 1.67
C GLU A 21 10.97 -8.74 0.79
N LYS A 22 12.14 -8.91 1.41
CA LYS A 22 13.38 -9.27 0.72
C LYS A 22 13.70 -10.74 0.98
N GLU A 23 13.60 -11.56 -0.06
CA GLU A 23 13.88 -13.01 -0.02
C GLU A 23 15.01 -13.32 -1.01
N GLN A 24 16.13 -13.88 -0.55
CA GLN A 24 17.29 -14.22 -1.41
C GLN A 24 17.76 -13.06 -2.32
N LYS A 25 17.82 -11.84 -1.77
CA LYS A 25 18.13 -10.58 -2.49
C LYS A 25 17.09 -10.13 -3.53
N LYS A 26 15.97 -10.84 -3.70
CA LYS A 26 14.85 -10.43 -4.53
C LYS A 26 13.77 -9.74 -3.69
N LEU A 27 13.05 -8.79 -4.28
CA LEU A 27 11.88 -8.17 -3.66
C LEU A 27 10.64 -8.98 -4.03
N LYS A 28 9.82 -9.33 -3.04
CA LYS A 28 8.59 -10.11 -3.21
C LYS A 28 7.42 -9.38 -2.56
N PRO A 29 6.27 -9.25 -3.22
CA PRO A 29 5.08 -8.65 -2.61
C PRO A 29 4.52 -9.55 -1.51
N THR A 30 4.18 -8.96 -0.38
CA THR A 30 3.44 -9.64 0.69
C THR A 30 1.96 -9.74 0.33
N ASP A 31 1.18 -10.57 1.03
CA ASP A 31 -0.27 -10.64 0.78
C ASP A 31 -0.97 -9.32 1.13
N LEU A 32 -0.52 -8.62 2.17
CA LEU A 32 -0.95 -7.25 2.45
C LEU A 32 -0.66 -6.32 1.26
N GLY A 33 0.55 -6.38 0.71
CA GLY A 33 0.94 -5.61 -0.47
C GLY A 33 0.07 -5.91 -1.68
N LYS A 34 -0.26 -7.18 -1.94
CA LYS A 34 -1.16 -7.57 -3.03
C LYS A 34 -2.57 -7.07 -2.81
N ILE A 35 -3.12 -7.20 -1.59
CA ILE A 35 -4.48 -6.73 -1.25
C ILE A 35 -4.57 -5.23 -1.44
N VAL A 36 -3.64 -4.47 -0.86
CA VAL A 36 -3.62 -3.01 -0.99
C VAL A 36 -3.39 -2.58 -2.44
N ASN A 37 -2.49 -3.23 -3.17
CA ASN A 37 -2.28 -2.93 -4.58
C ASN A 37 -3.53 -3.20 -5.41
N LYS A 38 -4.21 -4.34 -5.19
CA LYS A 38 -5.45 -4.69 -5.89
C LYS A 38 -6.53 -3.65 -5.62
N LEU A 39 -6.73 -3.32 -4.35
CA LEU A 39 -7.68 -2.31 -3.88
C LEU A 39 -7.41 -0.94 -4.52
N LEU A 40 -6.15 -0.50 -4.54
CA LEU A 40 -5.77 0.76 -5.18
C LEU A 40 -5.99 0.71 -6.70
N THR A 41 -5.63 -0.38 -7.36
CA THR A 41 -5.76 -0.51 -8.83
C THR A 41 -7.23 -0.59 -9.26
N GLU A 42 -8.09 -1.23 -8.47
CA GLU A 42 -9.52 -1.40 -8.78
C GLU A 42 -10.33 -0.12 -8.52
N ASN A 43 -9.97 0.65 -7.49
CA ASN A 43 -10.73 1.83 -7.07
C ASN A 43 -10.17 3.15 -7.64
N PHE A 44 -8.89 3.21 -8.00
CA PHE A 44 -8.20 4.44 -8.40
C PHE A 44 -7.50 4.29 -9.76
N THR A 45 -8.19 3.75 -10.76
CA THR A 45 -7.66 3.50 -12.12
C THR A 45 -7.09 4.75 -12.80
N ASP A 46 -7.69 5.91 -12.55
CA ASP A 46 -7.34 7.16 -13.22
C ASP A 46 -6.16 7.90 -12.54
N ILE A 47 -5.87 7.55 -11.28
CA ILE A 47 -4.88 8.23 -10.43
C ILE A 47 -3.62 7.36 -10.23
N VAL A 48 -3.77 6.04 -10.25
CA VAL A 48 -2.66 5.08 -10.01
C VAL A 48 -2.17 4.49 -11.34
N ASN A 49 -2.06 5.32 -12.37
CA ASN A 49 -1.43 4.93 -13.63
C ASN A 49 -0.07 5.66 -13.80
N VAL A 50 0.77 5.07 -14.65
CA VAL A 50 2.12 5.58 -14.90
C VAL A 50 2.08 6.94 -15.60
N GLU A 51 1.05 7.18 -16.41
CA GLU A 51 0.84 8.44 -17.14
C GLU A 51 0.58 9.62 -16.20
N PHE A 52 -0.26 9.43 -15.18
CA PHE A 52 -0.54 10.41 -14.14
C PHE A 52 0.72 10.77 -13.35
N THR A 53 1.52 9.75 -13.00
CA THR A 53 2.79 9.98 -12.29
C THR A 53 3.78 10.77 -13.13
N ALA A 54 3.77 10.63 -14.46
CA ALA A 54 4.61 11.43 -15.33
C ALA A 54 4.10 12.87 -15.45
N GLN A 55 2.78 13.06 -15.59
CA GLN A 55 2.16 14.38 -15.72
C GLN A 55 2.37 15.26 -14.47
N ILE A 56 2.25 14.70 -13.27
CA ILE A 56 2.48 15.47 -12.03
C ILE A 56 3.92 15.98 -11.92
N GLU A 57 4.90 15.19 -12.34
CA GLU A 57 6.31 15.60 -12.25
C GLU A 57 6.60 16.80 -13.17
N ASP A 58 5.98 16.80 -14.37
CA ASP A 58 6.04 17.94 -15.30
C ASP A 58 5.31 19.17 -14.73
N GLU A 59 4.17 18.98 -14.07
CA GLU A 59 3.44 20.06 -13.39
C GLU A 59 4.25 20.67 -12.23
N PHE A 60 4.98 19.85 -11.47
CA PHE A 60 5.87 20.33 -10.41
C PHE A 60 7.02 21.17 -10.96
N ASP A 61 7.59 20.79 -12.10
CA ASP A 61 8.62 21.59 -12.77
C ASP A 61 8.05 22.94 -13.24
N GLN A 62 6.83 22.96 -13.78
CA GLN A 62 6.15 24.20 -14.16
C GLN A 62 5.85 25.12 -12.96
N ILE A 63 5.55 24.57 -11.77
CA ILE A 63 5.43 25.35 -10.54
C ILE A 63 6.79 25.94 -10.15
N ALA A 64 7.86 25.14 -10.18
CA ALA A 64 9.21 25.58 -9.81
C ALA A 64 9.70 26.72 -10.72
N GLU A 65 9.33 26.69 -12.00
CA GLU A 65 9.61 27.76 -12.98
C GLU A 65 8.64 28.95 -12.90
N GLY A 66 7.63 28.90 -12.02
CA GLY A 66 6.62 29.96 -11.86
C GLY A 66 5.61 30.07 -13.00
N LYS A 67 5.53 29.07 -13.88
CA LYS A 67 4.63 29.04 -15.06
C LYS A 67 3.19 28.72 -14.68
N VAL A 68 2.97 28.00 -13.57
CA VAL A 68 1.64 27.59 -13.10
C VAL A 68 1.48 27.87 -11.61
N GLN A 69 0.27 28.26 -11.20
CA GLN A 69 -0.05 28.43 -9.78
C GLN A 69 -0.31 27.07 -9.12
N TRP A 70 0.46 26.75 -8.08
CA TRP A 70 0.34 25.48 -7.35
C TRP A 70 -1.08 25.22 -6.82
N LYS A 71 -1.81 26.26 -6.39
CA LYS A 71 -3.20 26.14 -5.90
C LYS A 71 -4.14 25.60 -6.96
N LYS A 72 -3.91 25.95 -8.22
CA LYS A 72 -4.73 25.49 -9.34
C LYS A 72 -4.50 23.99 -9.56
N ILE A 73 -3.24 23.56 -9.63
CA ILE A 73 -2.88 22.14 -9.77
C ILE A 73 -3.47 21.29 -8.64
N ILE A 74 -3.32 21.72 -7.39
CA ILE A 74 -3.89 20.99 -6.24
C ILE A 74 -5.41 20.88 -6.34
N LYS A 75 -6.11 21.95 -6.75
CA LYS A 75 -7.55 21.93 -6.90
C LYS A 75 -7.99 21.02 -8.04
N ASP A 76 -7.34 21.14 -9.20
CA ASP A 76 -7.63 20.35 -10.39
C ASP A 76 -7.42 18.84 -10.14
N PHE A 77 -6.48 18.48 -9.25
CA PHE A 77 -6.29 17.11 -8.78
C PHE A 77 -7.33 16.70 -7.71
N TYR A 78 -7.54 17.53 -6.68
CA TYR A 78 -8.27 17.12 -5.49
C TYR A 78 -9.78 16.98 -5.74
N ASP A 79 -10.37 17.86 -6.56
CA ASP A 79 -11.81 17.84 -6.84
C ASP A 79 -12.27 16.48 -7.44
N PRO A 80 -11.64 15.92 -8.50
CA PRO A 80 -11.99 14.58 -8.99
C PRO A 80 -11.55 13.46 -8.02
N PHE A 81 -10.41 13.61 -7.35
CA PHE A 81 -9.92 12.63 -6.38
C PHE A 81 -10.90 12.42 -5.23
N ALA A 82 -11.49 13.49 -4.68
CA ALA A 82 -12.43 13.42 -3.58
C ALA A 82 -13.68 12.58 -3.91
N ILE A 83 -14.18 12.68 -5.15
CA ILE A 83 -15.32 11.89 -5.63
C ILE A 83 -14.97 10.40 -5.69
N VAL A 84 -13.77 10.07 -6.16
CA VAL A 84 -13.29 8.68 -6.23
C VAL A 84 -13.07 8.13 -4.81
N LEU A 85 -12.51 8.93 -3.91
CA LEU A 85 -12.28 8.56 -2.52
C LEU A 85 -13.59 8.22 -1.81
N GLU A 86 -14.63 9.06 -1.95
CA GLU A 86 -15.92 8.81 -1.30
C GLU A 86 -16.59 7.52 -1.81
N LYS A 87 -16.40 7.16 -3.08
CA LYS A 87 -16.87 5.89 -3.64
C LYS A 87 -16.08 4.71 -3.07
N ALA A 88 -14.75 4.81 -3.10
CA ALA A 88 -13.87 3.79 -2.58
C ALA A 88 -14.15 3.51 -1.09
N GLU A 89 -14.35 4.53 -0.26
CA GLU A 89 -14.68 4.37 1.17
C GLU A 89 -15.96 3.55 1.40
N LYS A 90 -16.99 3.72 0.56
CA LYS A 90 -18.24 2.94 0.64
C LYS A 90 -18.04 1.49 0.22
N ASP A 91 -17.19 1.24 -0.77
CA ASP A 91 -16.90 -0.12 -1.23
C ASP A 91 -15.95 -0.87 -0.26
N LEU A 92 -15.16 -0.13 0.52
CA LEU A 92 -14.14 -0.65 1.43
C LEU A 92 -14.63 -1.15 2.78
N GLU A 93 -15.86 -0.83 3.18
CA GLU A 93 -16.46 -1.29 4.45
C GLU A 93 -16.48 -2.84 4.61
N HIS A 94 -16.20 -3.59 3.53
CA HIS A 94 -16.31 -5.05 3.48
C HIS A 94 -14.97 -5.81 3.33
N VAL A 95 -13.82 -5.12 3.30
CA VAL A 95 -12.51 -5.80 3.13
C VAL A 95 -11.95 -6.25 4.47
N GLU A 96 -12.30 -7.45 4.91
CA GLU A 96 -11.61 -8.12 6.01
C GLU A 96 -10.20 -8.55 5.59
N ILE A 97 -9.17 -7.88 6.12
CA ILE A 97 -7.78 -8.34 6.00
C ILE A 97 -7.62 -9.55 6.93
N LYS A 98 -7.73 -10.75 6.36
CA LYS A 98 -7.50 -12.00 7.11
C LYS A 98 -6.00 -12.24 7.28
N ASP A 99 -5.61 -12.60 8.51
CA ASP A 99 -4.23 -13.01 8.80
C ASP A 99 -3.86 -14.25 7.96
N GLU A 100 -2.61 -14.28 7.47
CA GLU A 100 -2.07 -15.41 6.71
C GLU A 100 -2.06 -16.68 7.59
N VAL A 101 -2.65 -17.78 7.11
CA VAL A 101 -2.73 -19.06 7.84
C VAL A 101 -1.50 -19.89 7.48
N SER A 102 -0.81 -20.43 8.49
CA SER A 102 0.34 -21.31 8.31
C SER A 102 -0.06 -22.79 8.24
N ASP A 103 0.86 -23.64 7.78
CA ASP A 103 0.69 -25.10 7.77
C ASP A 103 0.95 -25.76 9.13
N VAL A 104 1.20 -24.96 10.18
CA VAL A 104 1.55 -25.47 11.51
C VAL A 104 0.28 -25.55 12.36
N PRO A 105 -0.15 -26.74 12.81
CA PRO A 105 -1.28 -26.86 13.72
C PRO A 105 -0.91 -26.34 15.11
N CYS A 106 -1.83 -25.63 15.75
CA CYS A 106 -1.64 -25.11 17.10
C CYS A 106 -1.83 -26.21 18.15
N ASP A 107 -0.82 -26.45 18.98
CA ASP A 107 -0.86 -27.45 20.06
C ASP A 107 -1.98 -27.25 21.09
N LYS A 108 -2.52 -26.03 21.20
CA LYS A 108 -3.57 -25.69 22.19
C LYS A 108 -5.00 -25.85 21.67
N CYS A 109 -5.22 -25.75 20.36
CA CYS A 109 -6.57 -25.75 19.79
C CYS A 109 -6.75 -26.58 18.51
N GLY A 110 -5.68 -27.18 18.00
CA GLY A 110 -5.69 -28.02 16.79
C GLY A 110 -5.94 -27.27 15.48
N ARG A 111 -6.26 -25.97 15.51
CA ARG A 111 -6.40 -25.14 14.30
C ARG A 111 -5.03 -24.72 13.78
N MET A 112 -4.95 -24.48 12.48
CA MET A 112 -3.77 -23.90 11.84
C MET A 112 -3.43 -22.55 12.47
N MET A 113 -2.15 -22.37 12.82
CA MET A 113 -1.64 -21.12 13.37
C MET A 113 -1.74 -20.02 12.32
N VAL A 114 -1.85 -18.77 12.75
CA VAL A 114 -1.81 -17.61 11.87
C VAL A 114 -0.49 -16.89 12.03
N ILE A 115 0.06 -16.38 10.93
CA ILE A 115 1.28 -15.58 10.94
C ILE A 115 0.90 -14.17 11.40
N LYS A 116 1.42 -13.77 12.56
CA LYS A 116 1.31 -12.41 13.08
C LYS A 116 2.67 -11.75 13.08
N TYR A 117 2.65 -10.43 13.14
CA TYR A 117 3.87 -9.63 13.10
C TYR A 117 4.05 -8.86 14.40
N GLY A 118 5.15 -9.14 15.10
CA GLY A 118 5.54 -8.45 16.33
C GLY A 118 6.69 -7.49 16.08
N ARG A 119 7.22 -6.90 17.17
CA ARG A 119 8.41 -6.04 17.15
C ARG A 119 9.65 -6.75 16.58
N TYR A 120 9.74 -8.07 16.74
CA TYR A 120 10.90 -8.89 16.37
C TYR A 120 10.74 -9.66 15.06
N GLY A 121 9.65 -9.44 14.32
CA GLY A 121 9.38 -10.12 13.05
C GLY A 121 8.16 -11.04 13.10
N LYS A 122 8.12 -11.98 12.16
CA LYS A 122 7.00 -12.92 11.97
C LYS A 122 6.99 -13.92 13.13
N PHE A 123 5.81 -14.18 13.69
CA PHE A 123 5.62 -15.24 14.67
C PHE A 123 4.30 -15.95 14.44
N LEU A 124 4.25 -17.24 14.79
CA LEU A 124 3.03 -18.01 14.72
C LEU A 124 2.18 -17.71 15.95
N ALA A 125 0.94 -17.28 15.73
CA ALA A 125 -0.04 -17.03 16.77
C ALA A 125 -1.21 -18.01 16.67
N CYS A 126 -1.74 -18.40 17.82
CA CYS A 126 -2.96 -19.19 17.87
C CYS A 126 -4.15 -18.32 17.43
N PRO A 127 -4.97 -18.75 16.44
CA PRO A 127 -6.09 -17.94 15.94
C PRO A 127 -7.15 -17.66 17.02
N ARG A 128 -7.22 -18.48 18.07
CA ARG A 128 -8.18 -18.33 19.17
C ARG A 128 -7.72 -17.33 20.25
N ILE A 129 -6.41 -17.12 20.41
CA ILE A 129 -5.84 -16.30 21.49
C ILE A 129 -5.19 -15.07 20.85
N SER A 130 -6.00 -14.06 20.60
CA SER A 130 -5.54 -12.76 20.09
C SER A 130 -5.39 -11.75 21.22
N ARG A 131 -4.52 -12.02 22.21
CA ARG A 131 -4.07 -11.02 23.20
C ARG A 131 -2.70 -11.41 23.78
N MET A 132 -1.67 -10.69 23.38
CA MET A 132 -0.89 -9.78 24.24
C MET A 132 0.06 -8.95 23.39
#